data_AF-A0AAW7PMG6-F1
#
_entry.id   AF-A0AAW7PMG6-F1
#
_cell.length_a   1.000
_cell.length_b   1.000
_cell.length_c   1.000
_cell.angle_alpha   90.00
_cell.angle_beta   90.00
_cell.angle_gamma   90.00
#
_symmetry.space_group_name_H-M   'P 1'
#
loop_
_entity.id
_entity.type
_entity.pdbx_description
1 polymer ?
#
loop_
_entity_poly.entity_id
_entity_poly.type
_entity_poly.pdbx_seq_one_letter_code
_entity_poly.pdbx_strand_id
1 'polypeptide(L)'
;MKIKYFKYFWFIVTLGLFVFLMFSVRIKTKTDIRNRIYQQWERHFVVKDGNEAYIKTTNDKDKDIVLSESQSYGMLITVRAAQKGLASQQDFERLYKYYLSHRIEGSQLMSWEQIVQKSSKNVDEHNATDGDLYIAYALIEASKQWPSQKDEYQTQSKAILQDILKYNYNENTGILTVGNWANRDSKYYNLMRTSDALPKQFQSFYEVTKDKKWLSISDKMLSSLETISSQTETGLIPDFIWVDQSGVRNVKPHTISSQFDSTYSYNACRLPYNLTQSNDEKSQRVLSKLLDFFMTQKNIFSNYNLDGNFLDDHQAACFKAPIALAADKDSGYLKLVQQNKIVFMQNLPVNNYYDSAIITLVTMEFF
;
A
#
# COMPACT_ATOMS: atom_id res chain seq x y z
N MET A 1 -63.65 1.30 1.73
CA MET A 1 -62.39 0.53 1.91
C MET A 1 -61.37 0.72 0.76
N LYS A 2 -61.74 0.57 -0.53
CA LYS A 2 -60.79 0.59 -1.67
C LYS A 2 -59.91 1.84 -1.82
N ILE A 3 -60.39 3.03 -1.47
CA ILE A 3 -59.64 4.31 -1.62
C ILE A 3 -58.45 4.41 -0.62
N LYS A 4 -58.58 3.85 0.59
CA LYS A 4 -57.47 3.84 1.57
C LYS A 4 -56.32 2.99 1.05
N TYR A 5 -56.60 1.78 0.57
CA TYR A 5 -55.59 0.88 0.00
C TYR A 5 -54.87 1.48 -1.22
N PHE A 6 -55.57 2.27 -2.03
CA PHE A 6 -54.97 2.98 -3.16
C PHE A 6 -53.95 4.04 -2.72
N LYS A 7 -54.26 4.82 -1.67
CA LYS A 7 -53.31 5.80 -1.11
C LYS A 7 -52.09 5.14 -0.47
N TYR A 8 -52.27 4.03 0.25
CA TYR A 8 -51.15 3.26 0.81
C TYR A 8 -50.29 2.62 -0.28
N PHE A 9 -50.89 2.13 -1.37
CA PHE A 9 -50.16 1.60 -2.52
C PHE A 9 -49.26 2.66 -3.15
N TRP A 10 -49.79 3.86 -3.45
CA TRP A 10 -48.97 4.94 -4.01
C TRP A 10 -47.89 5.43 -3.05
N PHE A 11 -48.17 5.50 -1.74
CA PHE A 11 -47.16 5.83 -0.75
C PHE A 11 -45.99 4.82 -0.75
N ILE A 12 -46.29 3.52 -0.80
CA ILE A 12 -45.28 2.45 -0.88
C ILE A 12 -44.49 2.55 -2.19
N VAL A 13 -45.15 2.83 -3.32
CA VAL A 13 -44.48 3.02 -4.62
C VAL A 13 -43.54 4.24 -4.59
N THR A 14 -43.99 5.39 -4.06
CA THR A 14 -43.15 6.59 -3.94
C THR A 14 -41.98 6.37 -3.00
N LEU A 15 -42.21 5.72 -1.85
CA LEU A 15 -41.14 5.37 -0.92
C LEU A 15 -40.13 4.40 -1.57
N GLY A 16 -40.62 3.40 -2.31
CA GLY A 16 -39.77 2.48 -3.08
C GLY A 16 -38.92 3.19 -4.12
N LEU A 17 -39.50 4.13 -4.89
CA LEU A 17 -38.79 4.96 -5.86
C LEU A 17 -37.76 5.87 -5.18
N PHE A 18 -38.09 6.47 -4.04
CA PHE A 18 -37.18 7.31 -3.28
C PHE A 18 -35.98 6.51 -2.73
N VAL A 19 -36.24 5.34 -2.12
CA VAL A 19 -35.19 4.43 -1.63
C VAL A 19 -34.32 3.95 -2.79
N PHE A 20 -34.93 3.57 -3.92
CA PHE A 20 -34.19 3.20 -5.13
C PHE A 20 -33.31 4.34 -5.62
N LEU A 21 -33.84 5.56 -5.73
CA LEU A 21 -33.07 6.74 -6.14
C LEU A 21 -31.88 7.00 -5.20
N MET A 22 -32.09 6.96 -3.88
CA MET A 22 -31.02 7.12 -2.89
C MET A 22 -29.95 6.05 -3.00
N PHE A 23 -30.35 4.81 -3.24
CA PHE A 23 -29.43 3.70 -3.45
C PHE A 23 -28.62 3.88 -4.75
N SER A 24 -29.28 4.24 -5.85
CA SER A 24 -28.63 4.51 -7.14
C SER A 24 -27.65 5.68 -7.06
N VAL A 25 -28.04 6.79 -6.42
CA VAL A 25 -27.15 7.94 -6.20
C VAL A 25 -25.94 7.52 -5.38
N ARG A 26 -26.12 6.78 -4.28
CA ARG A 26 -25.01 6.33 -3.42
C ARG A 26 -24.01 5.44 -4.16
N ILE A 27 -24.48 4.48 -4.96
CA ILE A 27 -23.61 3.59 -5.76
C ILE A 27 -22.87 4.39 -6.84
N LYS A 28 -23.61 5.26 -7.55
CA LYS A 28 -23.06 6.10 -8.60
C LYS A 28 -21.96 7.00 -8.04
N THR A 29 -22.16 7.59 -6.87
CA THR A 29 -21.14 8.40 -6.18
C THR A 29 -19.85 7.63 -5.87
N LYS A 30 -19.93 6.37 -5.41
CA LYS A 30 -18.72 5.54 -5.15
C LYS A 30 -17.96 5.25 -6.45
N THR A 31 -18.68 4.86 -7.50
CA THR A 31 -18.09 4.59 -8.83
C THR A 31 -17.47 5.86 -9.43
N ASP A 32 -18.16 6.99 -9.33
CA ASP A 32 -17.69 8.27 -9.84
C ASP A 32 -16.43 8.75 -9.09
N ILE A 33 -16.39 8.62 -7.77
CA ILE A 33 -15.20 8.92 -6.95
C ILE A 33 -14.02 8.06 -7.41
N ARG A 34 -14.21 6.75 -7.52
CA ARG A 34 -13.17 5.81 -7.96
C ARG A 34 -12.62 6.16 -9.33
N ASN A 35 -13.51 6.30 -10.31
CA ASN A 35 -13.13 6.56 -11.69
C ASN A 35 -12.41 7.90 -11.82
N ARG A 36 -12.89 8.95 -11.13
CA ARG A 36 -12.25 10.27 -11.11
C ARG A 36 -10.84 10.21 -10.51
N ILE A 37 -10.66 9.55 -9.37
CA ILE A 37 -9.35 9.42 -8.71
C ILE A 37 -8.37 8.68 -9.62
N TYR A 38 -8.77 7.53 -10.20
CA TYR A 38 -7.93 6.79 -11.12
C TYR A 38 -7.55 7.61 -12.36
N GLN A 39 -8.49 8.34 -12.97
CA GLN A 39 -8.21 9.20 -14.12
C GLN A 39 -7.23 10.33 -13.78
N GLN A 40 -7.35 10.93 -12.60
CA GLN A 40 -6.38 11.93 -12.13
C GLN A 40 -5.01 11.29 -11.88
N TRP A 41 -4.96 10.11 -11.30
CA TRP A 41 -3.72 9.35 -11.11
C TRP A 41 -3.01 9.06 -12.44
N GLU A 42 -3.72 8.43 -13.38
CA GLU A 42 -3.17 8.06 -14.68
C GLU A 42 -2.62 9.30 -15.41
N ARG A 43 -3.41 10.37 -15.45
CA ARG A 43 -3.04 11.60 -16.16
C ARG A 43 -1.78 12.28 -15.60
N HIS A 44 -1.59 12.26 -14.29
CA HIS A 44 -0.57 13.08 -13.65
C HIS A 44 0.72 12.31 -13.34
N PHE A 45 0.64 11.01 -13.09
CA PHE A 45 1.78 10.24 -12.61
C PHE A 45 2.26 9.16 -13.60
N VAL A 46 1.40 8.67 -14.48
CA VAL A 46 1.79 7.66 -15.48
C VAL A 46 2.39 8.36 -16.70
N VAL A 47 3.68 8.15 -16.94
CA VAL A 47 4.35 8.62 -18.15
C VAL A 47 4.50 7.44 -19.11
N LYS A 48 3.91 7.55 -20.30
CA LYS A 48 4.01 6.52 -21.36
C LYS A 48 5.15 6.92 -22.30
N ASP A 49 6.13 6.03 -22.47
CA ASP A 49 7.28 6.21 -23.37
C ASP A 49 7.44 4.99 -24.27
N GLY A 50 7.14 5.14 -25.56
CA GLY A 50 7.21 4.04 -26.53
C GLY A 50 6.30 2.87 -26.15
N ASN A 51 6.90 1.72 -25.76
CA ASN A 51 6.22 0.52 -25.29
C ASN A 51 6.36 0.29 -23.77
N GLU A 52 6.97 1.23 -23.05
CA GLU A 52 7.12 1.26 -21.61
C GLU A 52 6.21 2.34 -20.99
N ALA A 53 6.00 2.24 -19.68
CA ALA A 53 5.45 3.31 -18.87
C ALA A 53 6.08 3.27 -17.49
N TYR A 54 6.19 4.44 -16.86
CA TYR A 54 6.67 4.55 -15.50
C TYR A 54 5.83 5.51 -14.67
N ILE A 55 5.99 5.41 -13.35
CA ILE A 55 5.35 6.30 -12.40
C ILE A 55 6.35 7.34 -11.93
N LYS A 56 6.16 8.60 -12.34
CA LYS A 56 7.02 9.68 -11.86
C LYS A 56 6.62 10.12 -10.45
N THR A 57 7.61 10.46 -9.65
CA THR A 57 7.44 10.93 -8.26
C THR A 57 7.71 12.43 -8.10
N THR A 58 8.27 13.06 -9.14
CA THR A 58 8.63 14.49 -9.18
C THR A 58 7.73 15.30 -10.11
N ASN A 59 7.70 16.61 -9.88
CA ASN A 59 7.06 17.59 -10.76
C ASN A 59 8.09 18.48 -11.48
N ASP A 60 9.34 18.02 -11.55
CA ASP A 60 10.41 18.68 -12.26
C ASP A 60 10.17 18.55 -13.79
N LYS A 61 10.52 19.61 -14.54
CA LYS A 61 10.26 19.69 -15.99
C LYS A 61 11.33 18.99 -16.82
N ASP A 62 12.50 18.79 -16.26
CA ASP A 62 13.70 18.30 -16.97
C ASP A 62 14.12 16.91 -16.52
N LYS A 63 13.62 16.46 -15.36
CA LYS A 63 13.93 15.16 -14.76
C LYS A 63 12.71 14.52 -14.11
N ASP A 64 12.48 13.24 -14.43
CA ASP A 64 11.59 12.39 -13.64
C ASP A 64 12.39 11.47 -12.71
N ILE A 65 11.96 11.35 -11.46
CA ILE A 65 12.43 10.31 -10.53
C ILE A 65 11.38 9.20 -10.49
N VAL A 66 11.82 7.98 -10.73
CA VAL A 66 11.01 6.77 -10.60
C VAL A 66 11.62 5.93 -9.48
N LEU A 67 10.79 5.55 -8.52
CA LEU A 67 11.18 4.63 -7.46
C LEU A 67 10.61 3.24 -7.74
N SER A 68 11.27 2.17 -7.29
CA SER A 68 10.69 0.83 -7.36
C SER A 68 9.36 0.75 -6.61
N GLU A 69 9.25 1.43 -5.46
CA GLU A 69 7.97 1.62 -4.75
C GLU A 69 6.92 2.22 -5.69
N SER A 70 7.26 3.30 -6.38
CA SER A 70 6.32 3.98 -7.24
C SER A 70 5.87 3.16 -8.43
N GLN A 71 6.80 2.43 -9.04
CA GLN A 71 6.51 1.53 -10.15
C GLN A 71 5.61 0.39 -9.69
N SER A 72 5.90 -0.21 -8.54
CA SER A 72 5.12 -1.29 -7.94
C SER A 72 3.68 -0.89 -7.64
N TYR A 73 3.46 0.34 -7.14
CA TYR A 73 2.13 0.89 -6.88
C TYR A 73 1.39 1.14 -8.19
N GLY A 74 2.07 1.68 -9.21
CA GLY A 74 1.51 1.82 -10.55
C GLY A 74 1.02 0.50 -11.13
N MET A 75 1.84 -0.55 -11.02
CA MET A 75 1.48 -1.89 -11.48
C MET A 75 0.24 -2.41 -10.76
N LEU A 76 0.21 -2.37 -9.42
CA LEU A 76 -0.94 -2.85 -8.64
C LEU A 76 -2.21 -2.03 -8.90
N ILE A 77 -2.11 -0.70 -8.95
CA ILE A 77 -3.23 0.19 -9.27
C ILE A 77 -3.79 -0.17 -10.65
N THR A 78 -2.94 -0.40 -11.64
CA THR A 78 -3.37 -0.70 -13.01
C THR A 78 -4.11 -2.03 -13.11
N VAL A 79 -3.65 -3.09 -12.42
CA VAL A 79 -4.38 -4.37 -12.38
C VAL A 79 -5.75 -4.19 -11.72
N ARG A 80 -5.82 -3.49 -10.59
CA ARG A 80 -7.10 -3.23 -9.90
C ARG A 80 -8.03 -2.35 -10.72
N ALA A 81 -7.50 -1.35 -11.42
CA ALA A 81 -8.26 -0.53 -12.34
C ALA A 81 -8.81 -1.37 -13.51
N ALA A 82 -8.04 -2.32 -14.04
CA ALA A 82 -8.49 -3.25 -15.07
C ALA A 82 -9.62 -4.17 -14.58
N GLN A 83 -9.57 -4.66 -13.34
CA GLN A 83 -10.66 -5.40 -12.70
C GLN A 83 -11.97 -4.59 -12.62
N LYS A 84 -11.88 -3.26 -12.66
CA LYS A 84 -13.02 -2.33 -12.66
C LYS A 84 -13.34 -1.76 -14.06
N GLY A 85 -12.68 -2.23 -15.12
CA GLY A 85 -12.88 -1.77 -16.50
C GLY A 85 -12.30 -0.39 -16.80
N LEU A 86 -11.34 0.10 -16.01
CA LEU A 86 -10.72 1.43 -16.17
C LEU A 86 -9.34 1.39 -16.83
N ALA A 87 -8.71 0.22 -16.91
CA ALA A 87 -7.40 0.02 -17.52
C ALA A 87 -7.39 -1.22 -18.40
N SER A 88 -6.42 -1.31 -19.30
CA SER A 88 -6.23 -2.47 -20.18
C SER A 88 -5.02 -3.30 -19.75
N GLN A 89 -4.92 -4.51 -20.30
CA GLN A 89 -3.70 -5.31 -20.19
C GLN A 89 -2.49 -4.59 -20.77
N GLN A 90 -2.67 -3.81 -21.85
CA GLN A 90 -1.59 -3.07 -22.48
C GLN A 90 -1.02 -1.98 -21.56
N ASP A 91 -1.85 -1.34 -20.73
CA ASP A 91 -1.38 -0.36 -19.75
C ASP A 91 -0.49 -1.03 -18.69
N PHE A 92 -0.88 -2.22 -18.21
CA PHE A 92 -0.06 -3.00 -17.27
C PHE A 92 1.25 -3.48 -17.91
N GLU A 93 1.18 -4.01 -19.13
CA GLU A 93 2.35 -4.48 -19.89
C GLU A 93 3.41 -3.39 -20.06
N ARG A 94 3.01 -2.13 -20.24
CA ARG A 94 3.95 -1.01 -20.34
C ARG A 94 4.71 -0.79 -19.02
N LEU A 95 4.02 -0.82 -17.89
CA LEU A 95 4.63 -0.71 -16.56
C LEU A 95 5.51 -1.93 -16.24
N TYR A 96 5.06 -3.11 -16.64
CA TYR A 96 5.79 -4.36 -16.47
C TYR A 96 7.10 -4.36 -17.25
N LYS A 97 7.10 -3.91 -18.51
CA LYS A 97 8.31 -3.77 -19.34
C LYS A 97 9.31 -2.79 -18.73
N TYR A 98 8.84 -1.66 -18.20
CA TYR A 98 9.73 -0.75 -17.50
C TYR A 98 10.39 -1.43 -16.28
N TYR A 99 9.64 -2.20 -15.47
CA TYR A 99 10.24 -3.01 -14.40
C TYR A 99 11.34 -3.94 -14.95
N LEU A 100 11.04 -4.72 -16.01
CA LEU A 100 11.99 -5.67 -16.58
C LEU A 100 13.30 -5.01 -17.05
N SER A 101 13.21 -3.79 -17.60
CA SER A 101 14.33 -2.99 -18.11
C SER A 101 15.17 -2.31 -17.01
N HIS A 102 14.68 -2.24 -15.78
CA HIS A 102 15.37 -1.57 -14.65
C HIS A 102 15.60 -2.53 -13.48
N ARG A 103 15.68 -3.83 -13.76
CA ARG A 103 16.20 -4.82 -12.82
C ARG A 103 17.69 -4.63 -12.61
N ILE A 104 18.16 -4.92 -11.40
CA ILE A 104 19.58 -5.01 -11.10
C ILE A 104 20.18 -6.18 -11.88
N GLU A 105 21.32 -5.95 -12.52
CA GLU A 105 21.98 -6.94 -13.36
C GLU A 105 22.18 -8.28 -12.65
N GLY A 106 21.83 -9.38 -13.32
CA GLY A 106 21.92 -10.73 -12.74
C GLY A 106 20.85 -11.07 -11.70
N SER A 107 19.84 -10.22 -11.51
CA SER A 107 18.73 -10.45 -10.58
C SER A 107 17.36 -10.15 -11.19
N GLN A 108 16.32 -10.49 -10.43
CA GLN A 108 14.92 -10.18 -10.65
C GLN A 108 14.46 -8.96 -9.84
N LEU A 109 15.33 -8.38 -9.01
CA LEU A 109 14.99 -7.24 -8.16
C LEU A 109 15.07 -5.95 -8.96
N MET A 110 14.15 -5.02 -8.72
CA MET A 110 14.18 -3.71 -9.35
C MET A 110 15.14 -2.78 -8.62
N SER A 111 15.94 -2.05 -9.37
CA SER A 111 16.70 -0.93 -8.81
C SER A 111 15.75 0.04 -8.10
N TRP A 112 16.13 0.53 -6.93
CA TRP A 112 15.21 1.31 -6.09
C TRP A 112 14.92 2.71 -6.64
N GLU A 113 15.86 3.30 -7.40
CA GLU A 113 15.72 4.64 -7.99
C GLU A 113 16.24 4.68 -9.44
N GLN A 114 15.47 5.33 -10.30
CA GLN A 114 15.87 5.70 -11.66
C GLN A 114 15.71 7.20 -11.85
N ILE A 115 16.73 7.81 -12.42
CA ILE A 115 16.71 9.19 -12.87
C ILE A 115 16.50 9.19 -14.38
N VAL A 116 15.32 9.59 -14.84
CA VAL A 116 14.98 9.69 -16.25
C VAL A 116 15.22 11.11 -16.72
N GLN A 117 16.27 11.31 -17.51
CA GLN A 117 16.58 12.57 -18.18
C GLN A 117 16.51 12.37 -19.71
N LYS A 118 16.38 13.47 -20.46
CA LYS A 118 16.32 13.45 -21.94
C LYS A 118 17.53 12.81 -22.61
N SER A 119 18.67 12.64 -21.92
CA SER A 119 19.94 12.19 -22.51
C SER A 119 20.69 11.10 -21.73
N SER A 120 20.20 10.64 -20.57
CA SER A 120 20.78 9.48 -19.86
C SER A 120 19.81 8.91 -18.82
N LYS A 121 19.95 7.60 -18.56
CA LYS A 121 19.35 6.90 -17.41
C LYS A 121 20.47 6.54 -16.44
N ASN A 122 20.34 6.94 -15.18
CA ASN A 122 21.17 6.43 -14.10
C ASN A 122 20.32 5.48 -13.25
N VAL A 123 20.90 4.36 -12.85
CA VAL A 123 20.23 3.27 -12.13
C VAL A 123 21.12 2.89 -10.94
N ASP A 124 20.52 2.76 -9.76
CA ASP A 124 21.20 2.30 -8.54
C ASP A 124 21.29 0.75 -8.52
N GLU A 125 22.34 0.18 -7.95
CA GLU A 125 22.50 -1.28 -7.83
C GLU A 125 21.78 -1.88 -6.60
N HIS A 126 21.15 -1.04 -5.77
CA HIS A 126 20.38 -1.46 -4.62
C HIS A 126 18.89 -1.55 -4.95
N ASN A 127 18.20 -2.47 -4.27
CA ASN A 127 16.75 -2.55 -4.30
C ASN A 127 16.13 -2.06 -2.98
N ALA A 128 14.83 -1.82 -3.01
CA ALA A 128 14.00 -1.63 -1.83
C ALA A 128 12.97 -2.76 -1.77
N THR A 129 12.92 -3.45 -0.63
CA THR A 129 12.13 -4.70 -0.49
C THR A 129 10.65 -4.48 -0.75
N ASP A 130 10.07 -3.37 -0.27
CA ASP A 130 8.65 -3.03 -0.46
C ASP A 130 8.27 -2.92 -1.94
N GLY A 131 9.09 -2.27 -2.76
CA GLY A 131 8.87 -2.19 -4.21
C GLY A 131 8.76 -3.58 -4.84
N ASP A 132 9.70 -4.47 -4.55
CA ASP A 132 9.72 -5.83 -5.13
C ASP A 132 8.59 -6.72 -4.60
N LEU A 133 8.21 -6.57 -3.31
CA LEU A 133 7.04 -7.25 -2.75
C LEU A 133 5.75 -6.85 -3.50
N TYR A 134 5.57 -5.56 -3.78
CA TYR A 134 4.40 -5.08 -4.51
C TYR A 134 4.44 -5.42 -6.01
N ILE A 135 5.62 -5.47 -6.64
CA ILE A 135 5.78 -5.97 -8.02
C ILE A 135 5.37 -7.43 -8.10
N ALA A 136 5.89 -8.28 -7.19
CA ALA A 136 5.54 -9.69 -7.11
C ALA A 136 4.02 -9.88 -6.95
N TYR A 137 3.41 -9.10 -6.05
CA TYR A 137 1.97 -9.18 -5.82
C TYR A 137 1.15 -8.68 -7.02
N ALA A 138 1.56 -7.60 -7.68
CA ALA A 138 0.88 -7.09 -8.87
C ALA A 138 0.93 -8.11 -10.03
N LEU A 139 2.05 -8.82 -10.20
CA LEU A 139 2.17 -9.90 -11.19
C LEU A 139 1.24 -11.09 -10.87
N ILE A 140 1.10 -11.45 -9.60
CA ILE A 140 0.16 -12.50 -9.18
C ILE A 140 -1.28 -12.08 -9.50
N GLU A 141 -1.66 -10.84 -9.19
CA GLU A 141 -3.00 -10.32 -9.51
C GLU A 141 -3.22 -10.23 -11.03
N ALA A 142 -2.20 -9.80 -11.80
CA ALA A 142 -2.23 -9.77 -13.26
C ALA A 142 -2.47 -11.16 -13.85
N SER A 143 -1.83 -12.20 -13.28
CA SER A 143 -2.03 -13.59 -13.71
C SER A 143 -3.45 -14.10 -13.53
N LYS A 144 -4.18 -13.56 -12.55
CA LYS A 144 -5.60 -13.86 -12.32
C LYS A 144 -6.48 -13.07 -13.28
N GLN A 145 -6.12 -11.81 -13.55
CA GLN A 145 -6.90 -10.89 -14.39
C GLN A 145 -6.84 -11.24 -15.89
N TRP A 146 -5.69 -11.68 -16.39
CA TRP A 146 -5.47 -11.94 -17.82
C TRP A 146 -4.99 -13.38 -18.05
N PRO A 147 -5.92 -14.34 -18.26
CA PRO A 147 -5.58 -15.75 -18.43
C PRO A 147 -4.63 -16.07 -19.59
N SER A 148 -4.62 -15.25 -20.65
CA SER A 148 -3.74 -15.43 -21.82
C SER A 148 -2.25 -15.22 -21.53
N GLN A 149 -1.91 -14.35 -20.57
CA GLN A 149 -0.52 -14.06 -20.15
C GLN A 149 -0.20 -14.62 -18.76
N LYS A 150 -1.09 -15.48 -18.22
CA LYS A 150 -0.99 -16.01 -16.87
C LYS A 150 0.38 -16.64 -16.59
N ASP A 151 0.86 -17.48 -17.49
CA ASP A 151 2.09 -18.24 -17.26
C ASP A 151 3.32 -17.34 -17.21
N GLU A 152 3.36 -16.27 -18.03
CA GLU A 152 4.42 -15.28 -18.01
C GLU A 152 4.46 -14.53 -16.65
N TYR A 153 3.32 -13.99 -16.22
CA TYR A 153 3.26 -13.26 -14.95
C TYR A 153 3.52 -14.15 -13.74
N GLN A 154 3.02 -15.40 -13.74
CA GLN A 154 3.30 -16.33 -12.65
C GLN A 154 4.78 -16.72 -12.60
N THR A 155 5.39 -16.98 -13.75
CA THR A 155 6.82 -17.32 -13.83
C THR A 155 7.66 -16.17 -13.30
N GLN A 156 7.39 -14.95 -13.76
CA GLN A 156 8.10 -13.77 -13.29
C GLN A 156 7.85 -13.48 -11.82
N SER A 157 6.63 -13.67 -11.31
CA SER A 157 6.34 -13.51 -9.87
C SER A 157 7.12 -14.50 -9.01
N LYS A 158 7.28 -15.75 -9.46
CA LYS A 158 8.07 -16.76 -8.74
C LYS A 158 9.55 -16.40 -8.75
N ALA A 159 10.05 -15.91 -9.89
CA ALA A 159 11.45 -15.54 -10.06
C ALA A 159 11.84 -14.37 -9.13
N ILE A 160 11.03 -13.30 -9.07
CA ILE A 160 11.30 -12.19 -8.13
C ILE A 160 11.17 -12.62 -6.67
N LEU A 161 10.19 -13.47 -6.32
CA LEU A 161 10.05 -13.99 -4.96
C LEU A 161 11.25 -14.84 -4.53
N GLN A 162 11.82 -15.64 -5.43
CA GLN A 162 13.06 -16.38 -5.16
C GLN A 162 14.22 -15.44 -4.85
N ASP A 163 14.35 -14.35 -5.61
CA ASP A 163 15.42 -13.38 -5.38
C ASP A 163 15.21 -12.54 -4.11
N ILE A 164 13.96 -12.22 -3.74
CA ILE A 164 13.67 -11.59 -2.44
C ILE A 164 14.14 -12.50 -1.29
N LEU A 165 13.88 -13.81 -1.34
CA LEU A 165 14.37 -14.73 -0.33
C LEU A 165 15.90 -14.91 -0.35
N LYS A 166 16.53 -14.73 -1.51
CA LYS A 166 17.99 -14.87 -1.66
C LYS A 166 18.75 -13.65 -1.14
N TYR A 167 18.24 -12.44 -1.41
CA TYR A 167 18.97 -11.19 -1.19
C TYR A 167 18.41 -10.36 -0.03
N ASN A 168 17.13 -10.51 0.31
CA ASN A 168 16.40 -9.62 1.21
C ASN A 168 15.82 -10.35 2.41
N TYR A 169 16.46 -11.45 2.83
CA TYR A 169 16.03 -12.29 3.95
C TYR A 169 17.13 -12.40 5.00
N ASN A 170 16.76 -12.18 6.26
CA ASN A 170 17.65 -12.38 7.38
C ASN A 170 17.50 -13.81 7.92
N GLU A 171 18.50 -14.66 7.72
CA GLU A 171 18.45 -16.07 8.14
C GLU A 171 18.49 -16.24 9.68
N ASN A 172 19.04 -15.27 10.42
CA ASN A 172 19.14 -15.34 11.88
C ASN A 172 17.79 -15.09 12.57
N THR A 173 17.01 -14.16 12.03
CA THR A 173 15.76 -13.69 12.63
C THR A 173 14.55 -14.22 11.87
N GLY A 174 14.68 -14.43 10.56
CA GLY A 174 13.66 -14.88 9.62
C GLY A 174 12.66 -13.81 9.21
N ILE A 175 13.04 -12.53 9.33
CA ILE A 175 12.31 -11.40 8.74
C ILE A 175 12.91 -11.02 7.38
N LEU A 176 12.18 -10.21 6.62
CA LEU A 176 12.75 -9.55 5.45
C LEU A 176 13.59 -8.34 5.89
N THR A 177 14.69 -8.12 5.18
CA THR A 177 15.52 -6.92 5.32
C THR A 177 14.95 -5.78 4.47
N VAL A 178 15.41 -4.55 4.69
CA VAL A 178 14.89 -3.37 3.94
C VAL A 178 15.35 -3.27 2.48
N GLY A 179 16.35 -4.07 2.11
CA GLY A 179 16.95 -4.12 0.78
C GLY A 179 18.13 -5.09 0.76
N ASN A 180 18.66 -5.38 -0.43
CA ASN A 180 19.83 -6.25 -0.66
C ASN A 180 21.11 -5.73 0.01
N TRP A 181 21.19 -4.43 0.25
CA TRP A 181 22.27 -3.75 0.96
C TRP A 181 22.23 -3.94 2.48
N ALA A 182 21.08 -4.31 3.04
CA ALA A 182 20.92 -4.65 4.45
C ALA A 182 21.17 -6.15 4.67
N ASN A 183 22.35 -6.64 4.23
CA ASN A 183 22.75 -8.04 4.32
C ASN A 183 23.61 -8.33 5.57
N ARG A 184 24.07 -9.58 5.73
CA ARG A 184 24.79 -10.06 6.92
C ARG A 184 26.05 -9.27 7.30
N ASP A 185 26.68 -8.62 6.32
CA ASP A 185 27.91 -7.84 6.50
C ASP A 185 27.59 -6.36 6.81
N SER A 186 26.30 -5.99 6.81
CA SER A 186 25.80 -4.66 7.10
C SER A 186 25.29 -4.53 8.53
N LYS A 187 25.53 -3.37 9.16
CA LYS A 187 24.93 -3.03 10.47
C LYS A 187 23.40 -2.96 10.44
N TYR A 188 22.80 -2.96 9.24
CA TYR A 188 21.36 -2.90 9.03
C TYR A 188 20.72 -4.27 8.82
N TYR A 189 21.46 -5.38 8.96
CA TYR A 189 20.92 -6.73 8.71
C TYR A 189 19.65 -7.04 9.51
N ASN A 190 19.61 -6.57 10.76
CA ASN A 190 18.51 -6.78 11.71
C ASN A 190 17.45 -5.66 11.66
N LEU A 191 17.55 -4.73 10.71
CA LEU A 191 16.59 -3.64 10.56
C LEU A 191 15.35 -4.14 9.82
N MET A 192 14.18 -3.87 10.41
CA MET A 192 12.89 -4.10 9.77
C MET A 192 12.23 -2.75 9.52
N ARG A 193 11.82 -2.51 8.27
CA ARG A 193 10.85 -1.46 7.95
C ARG A 193 9.46 -2.01 8.23
N THR A 194 8.72 -1.36 9.12
CA THR A 194 7.51 -1.96 9.70
C THR A 194 6.38 -2.09 8.67
N SER A 195 6.32 -1.17 7.71
CA SER A 195 5.37 -1.19 6.60
C SER A 195 5.56 -2.33 5.61
N ASP A 196 6.66 -3.09 5.68
CA ASP A 196 6.91 -4.22 4.79
C ASP A 196 6.22 -5.50 5.30
N ALA A 197 5.54 -5.45 6.44
CA ALA A 197 4.66 -6.51 6.92
C ALA A 197 3.35 -6.54 6.11
N LEU A 198 3.30 -7.43 5.12
CA LEU A 198 2.22 -7.52 4.13
C LEU A 198 1.49 -8.89 4.21
N PRO A 199 0.69 -9.16 5.26
CA PRO A 199 0.19 -10.50 5.54
C PRO A 199 -0.67 -11.12 4.42
N LYS A 200 -1.53 -10.34 3.74
CA LYS A 200 -2.31 -10.82 2.58
C LYS A 200 -1.41 -11.21 1.40
N GLN A 201 -0.37 -10.42 1.17
CA GLN A 201 0.58 -10.62 0.09
C GLN A 201 1.47 -11.83 0.37
N PHE A 202 1.97 -11.99 1.61
CA PHE A 202 2.73 -13.16 2.02
C PHE A 202 1.93 -14.47 1.89
N GLN A 203 0.63 -14.45 2.24
CA GLN A 203 -0.28 -15.56 1.97
C GLN A 203 -0.37 -15.86 0.46
N SER A 204 -0.49 -14.83 -0.38
CA SER A 204 -0.52 -14.99 -1.86
C SER A 204 0.80 -15.54 -2.41
N PHE A 205 1.94 -15.17 -1.83
CA PHE A 205 3.25 -15.68 -2.20
C PHE A 205 3.39 -17.16 -1.86
N TYR A 206 2.92 -17.57 -0.67
CA TYR A 206 2.82 -18.98 -0.32
C TYR A 206 1.92 -19.74 -1.32
N GLU A 207 0.78 -19.17 -1.70
CA GLU A 207 -0.14 -19.83 -2.63
C GLU A 207 0.47 -20.09 -4.01
N VAL A 208 1.28 -19.16 -4.54
CA VAL A 208 1.90 -19.30 -5.86
C VAL A 208 3.20 -20.13 -5.82
N THR A 209 4.01 -20.00 -4.76
CA THR A 209 5.32 -20.68 -4.66
C THR A 209 5.25 -22.04 -3.96
N LYS A 210 4.27 -22.23 -3.09
CA LYS A 210 4.17 -23.31 -2.09
C LYS A 210 5.32 -23.35 -1.08
N ASP A 211 6.14 -22.29 -1.02
CA ASP A 211 7.21 -22.17 -0.03
C ASP A 211 6.65 -21.64 1.30
N LYS A 212 6.70 -22.49 2.34
CA LYS A 212 6.23 -22.15 3.68
C LYS A 212 7.05 -21.05 4.36
N LYS A 213 8.23 -20.70 3.85
CA LYS A 213 9.02 -19.55 4.35
C LYS A 213 8.19 -18.27 4.36
N TRP A 214 7.32 -18.04 3.38
CA TRP A 214 6.46 -16.85 3.34
C TRP A 214 5.49 -16.75 4.51
N LEU A 215 4.94 -17.89 4.97
CA LEU A 215 4.08 -17.91 6.15
C LEU A 215 4.89 -17.65 7.43
N SER A 216 6.09 -18.22 7.53
CA SER A 216 7.01 -17.99 8.66
C SER A 216 7.47 -16.53 8.73
N ILE A 217 7.79 -15.92 7.59
CA ILE A 217 8.12 -14.50 7.47
C ILE A 217 6.95 -13.63 7.95
N SER A 218 5.74 -13.93 7.47
CA SER A 218 4.54 -13.22 7.89
C SER A 218 4.35 -13.28 9.41
N ASP A 219 4.43 -14.48 9.99
CA ASP A 219 4.26 -14.68 11.43
C ASP A 219 5.31 -13.92 12.25
N LYS A 220 6.59 -13.97 11.85
CA LYS A 220 7.70 -13.29 12.55
C LYS A 220 7.61 -11.77 12.45
N MET A 221 7.29 -11.24 11.28
CA MET A 221 7.13 -9.79 11.09
C MET A 221 5.92 -9.28 11.87
N LEU A 222 4.78 -9.97 11.82
CA LEU A 222 3.60 -9.59 12.61
C LEU A 222 3.85 -9.70 14.12
N SER A 223 4.57 -10.72 14.58
CA SER A 223 4.97 -10.84 15.99
C SER A 223 5.86 -9.68 16.43
N SER A 224 6.72 -9.19 15.53
CA SER A 224 7.56 -8.03 15.78
C SER A 224 6.74 -6.73 15.90
N LEU A 225 5.74 -6.56 15.03
CA LEU A 225 4.78 -5.45 15.14
C LEU A 225 3.97 -5.52 16.44
N GLU A 226 3.45 -6.68 16.80
CA GLU A 226 2.69 -6.89 18.03
C GLU A 226 3.53 -6.60 19.27
N THR A 227 4.79 -7.04 19.27
CA THR A 227 5.72 -6.76 20.37
C THR A 227 5.91 -5.25 20.55
N ILE A 228 6.21 -4.51 19.49
CA ILE A 228 6.44 -3.06 19.58
C ILE A 228 5.15 -2.30 19.90
N SER A 229 4.03 -2.68 19.29
CA SER A 229 2.72 -2.11 19.60
C SER A 229 2.33 -2.33 21.07
N SER A 230 2.75 -3.45 21.68
CA SER A 230 2.48 -3.74 23.09
C SER A 230 3.28 -2.87 24.08
N GLN A 231 4.39 -2.26 23.63
CA GLN A 231 5.27 -1.44 24.49
C GLN A 231 4.71 -0.03 24.76
N THR A 232 3.64 0.39 24.08
CA THR A 232 3.01 1.70 24.25
C THR A 232 1.51 1.57 24.46
N GLU A 233 0.88 2.55 25.13
CA GLU A 233 -0.58 2.57 25.26
C GLU A 233 -1.28 2.86 23.92
N THR A 234 -0.64 3.63 23.05
CA THR A 234 -1.21 4.06 21.76
C THR A 234 -1.24 2.94 20.71
N GLY A 235 -0.38 1.93 20.84
CA GLY A 235 -0.18 0.93 19.79
C GLY A 235 0.47 1.46 18.51
N LEU A 236 0.91 2.72 18.49
CA LEU A 236 1.68 3.30 17.38
C LEU A 236 3.00 2.56 17.20
N ILE A 237 3.37 2.35 15.94
CA ILE A 237 4.56 1.59 15.53
C ILE A 237 5.48 2.54 14.74
N PRO A 238 6.79 2.58 15.00
CA PRO A 238 7.69 3.45 14.27
C PRO A 238 7.93 2.96 12.84
N ASP A 239 8.46 3.84 11.99
CA ASP A 239 8.87 3.51 10.62
C ASP A 239 9.84 2.33 10.54
N PHE A 240 10.80 2.27 11.46
CA PHE A 240 11.78 1.18 11.54
C PHE A 240 11.96 0.65 12.96
N ILE A 241 12.27 -0.64 13.07
CA ILE A 241 12.58 -1.34 14.31
C ILE A 241 13.82 -2.23 14.12
N TRP A 242 14.50 -2.54 15.22
CA TRP A 242 15.51 -3.59 15.26
C TRP A 242 14.85 -4.89 15.72
N VAL A 243 15.07 -5.96 14.96
CA VAL A 243 14.66 -7.34 15.31
C VAL A 243 15.91 -8.18 15.36
N ASP A 244 16.27 -8.68 16.54
CA ASP A 244 17.42 -9.57 16.72
C ASP A 244 17.11 -10.68 17.74
N GLN A 245 18.09 -11.52 18.07
CA GLN A 245 17.89 -12.64 18.99
C GLN A 245 17.56 -12.19 20.43
N SER A 246 17.88 -10.94 20.80
CA SER A 246 17.54 -10.37 22.11
C SER A 246 16.11 -9.82 22.17
N GLY A 247 15.45 -9.68 21.01
CA GLY A 247 14.07 -9.24 20.90
C GLY A 247 13.87 -8.11 19.91
N VAL A 248 12.83 -7.31 20.16
CA VAL A 248 12.40 -6.23 19.27
C VAL A 248 12.48 -4.90 19.99
N ARG A 249 13.14 -3.92 19.38
CA ARG A 249 13.38 -2.59 19.96
C ARG A 249 13.29 -1.48 18.93
N ASN A 250 12.94 -0.28 19.41
CA ASN A 250 12.91 0.91 18.57
C ASN A 250 14.31 1.26 18.03
N VAL A 251 14.34 1.83 16.81
CA VAL A 251 15.53 2.51 16.30
C VAL A 251 15.71 3.87 16.98
N LYS A 252 16.85 4.53 16.74
CA LYS A 252 17.04 5.93 17.11
C LYS A 252 16.63 6.85 15.95
N PRO A 253 16.29 8.12 16.19
CA PRO A 253 16.22 9.13 15.13
C PRO A 253 17.48 9.11 14.24
N HIS A 254 17.32 9.35 12.94
CA HIS A 254 18.40 9.36 11.94
C HIS A 254 19.20 8.04 11.83
N THR A 255 18.56 6.90 12.08
CA THR A 255 19.20 5.59 11.85
C THR A 255 19.40 5.32 10.36
N ILE A 256 18.44 5.75 9.53
CA ILE A 256 18.36 5.54 8.09
C ILE A 256 18.14 6.84 7.34
N SER A 257 17.01 7.52 7.59
CA SER A 257 16.51 8.55 6.68
C SER A 257 16.38 9.91 7.35
N SER A 258 15.77 9.96 8.53
CA SER A 258 15.36 11.22 9.12
C SER A 258 15.15 11.12 10.63
N GLN A 259 14.85 12.25 11.26
CA GLN A 259 14.48 12.31 12.67
C GLN A 259 13.24 11.44 12.99
N PHE A 260 12.44 11.11 11.99
CA PHE A 260 11.19 10.38 12.13
C PHE A 260 11.33 8.85 12.06
N ASP A 261 12.53 8.32 11.85
CA ASP A 261 12.76 6.86 11.74
C ASP A 261 12.23 6.07 12.95
N SER A 262 12.22 6.69 14.14
CA SER A 262 11.75 6.10 15.40
C SER A 262 10.33 6.53 15.79
N THR A 263 9.53 7.02 14.84
CA THR A 263 8.20 7.60 15.07
C THR A 263 7.18 7.00 14.10
N TYR A 264 5.88 7.09 14.39
CA TYR A 264 4.84 6.71 13.43
C TYR A 264 4.78 7.80 12.34
N SER A 265 5.38 7.52 11.19
CA SER A 265 5.62 8.48 10.12
C SER A 265 5.33 7.86 8.74
N TYR A 266 5.92 8.40 7.69
CA TYR A 266 5.56 8.16 6.29
C TYR A 266 5.79 6.72 5.84
N ASN A 267 6.63 5.92 6.50
CA ASN A 267 6.65 4.49 6.21
C ASN A 267 5.48 3.80 6.91
N ALA A 268 5.37 3.96 8.23
CA ALA A 268 4.39 3.26 9.08
C ALA A 268 2.94 3.65 8.79
N CYS A 269 2.68 4.79 8.14
CA CYS A 269 1.34 5.23 7.74
C CYS A 269 0.62 4.22 6.81
N ARG A 270 1.36 3.32 6.16
CA ARG A 270 0.83 2.23 5.33
C ARG A 270 0.29 1.04 6.14
N LEU A 271 0.67 0.90 7.41
CA LEU A 271 0.27 -0.24 8.24
C LEU A 271 -1.24 -0.48 8.28
N PRO A 272 -2.12 0.53 8.46
CA PRO A 272 -3.56 0.29 8.46
C PRO A 272 -4.07 -0.33 7.15
N TYR A 273 -3.54 0.12 6.00
CA TYR A 273 -3.86 -0.43 4.68
C TYR A 273 -3.33 -1.86 4.52
N ASN A 274 -2.11 -2.14 4.98
CA ASN A 274 -1.51 -3.47 4.87
C ASN A 274 -2.18 -4.50 5.78
N LEU A 275 -2.45 -4.13 7.04
CA LEU A 275 -2.99 -5.03 8.06
C LEU A 275 -4.49 -5.30 7.89
N THR A 276 -5.27 -4.29 7.45
CA THR A 276 -6.72 -4.48 7.24
C THR A 276 -7.02 -5.51 6.16
N GLN A 277 -6.09 -5.75 5.24
CA GLN A 277 -6.26 -6.68 4.13
C GLN A 277 -6.17 -8.16 4.53
N SER A 278 -5.73 -8.49 5.74
CA SER A 278 -5.65 -9.86 6.26
C SER A 278 -6.70 -10.12 7.34
N ASN A 279 -7.02 -11.39 7.58
CA ASN A 279 -7.81 -11.84 8.74
C ASN A 279 -6.92 -12.46 9.84
N ASP A 280 -5.59 -12.38 9.70
CA ASP A 280 -4.65 -12.88 10.71
C ASP A 280 -4.88 -12.19 12.07
N GLU A 281 -4.87 -12.98 13.15
CA GLU A 281 -5.22 -12.48 14.48
C GLU A 281 -4.20 -11.47 15.04
N LYS A 282 -2.89 -11.65 14.80
CA LYS A 282 -1.86 -10.69 15.23
C LYS A 282 -2.02 -9.39 14.46
N SER A 283 -2.27 -9.49 13.15
CA SER A 283 -2.58 -8.35 12.29
C SER A 283 -3.79 -7.57 12.81
N GLN A 284 -4.87 -8.26 13.20
CA GLN A 284 -6.07 -7.59 13.72
C GLN A 284 -5.82 -6.94 15.10
N ARG A 285 -5.10 -7.61 16.01
CA ARG A 285 -4.78 -7.03 17.33
C ARG A 285 -3.96 -5.74 17.22
N VAL A 286 -2.92 -5.74 16.36
CA VAL A 286 -2.12 -4.54 16.09
C VAL A 286 -2.99 -3.44 15.47
N LEU A 287 -3.82 -3.79 14.48
CA LEU A 287 -4.67 -2.83 13.80
C LEU A 287 -5.71 -2.19 14.74
N SER A 288 -6.43 -2.98 15.53
CA SER A 288 -7.44 -2.47 16.47
C SER A 288 -6.83 -1.49 17.46
N LYS A 289 -5.68 -1.83 18.06
CA LYS A 289 -5.02 -0.93 19.03
C LYS A 289 -4.62 0.41 18.39
N LEU A 290 -4.08 0.37 17.17
CA LEU A 290 -3.76 1.58 16.41
C LEU A 290 -5.02 2.41 16.10
N LEU A 291 -6.12 1.76 15.69
CA LEU A 291 -7.39 2.45 15.43
C LEU A 291 -8.02 3.03 16.71
N ASP A 292 -7.90 2.34 17.85
CA ASP A 292 -8.36 2.83 19.16
C ASP A 292 -7.65 4.14 19.53
N PHE A 293 -6.34 4.22 19.30
CA PHE A 293 -5.62 5.49 19.46
C PHE A 293 -6.20 6.58 18.56
N PHE A 294 -6.37 6.32 17.25
CA PHE A 294 -6.91 7.34 16.34
C PHE A 294 -8.37 7.73 16.66
N MET A 295 -9.16 6.84 17.27
CA MET A 295 -10.50 7.18 17.76
C MET A 295 -10.47 8.28 18.83
N THR A 296 -9.41 8.37 19.64
CA THR A 296 -9.23 9.44 20.63
C THR A 296 -8.87 10.78 19.98
N GLN A 297 -8.33 10.77 18.76
CA GLN A 297 -7.83 11.97 18.10
C GLN A 297 -8.96 12.81 17.50
N LYS A 298 -8.80 14.13 17.56
CA LYS A 298 -9.68 15.09 16.88
C LYS A 298 -9.28 15.29 15.42
N ASN A 299 -7.98 15.27 15.13
CA ASN A 299 -7.39 15.38 13.80
C ASN A 299 -6.28 14.32 13.66
N ILE A 300 -6.04 13.88 12.43
CA ILE A 300 -4.96 12.94 12.12
C ILE A 300 -3.86 13.70 11.38
N PHE A 301 -2.66 13.69 11.96
CA PHE A 301 -1.45 14.38 11.48
C PHE A 301 -0.44 13.40 10.88
N SER A 302 0.63 13.91 10.26
CA SER A 302 1.63 13.09 9.55
C SER A 302 2.76 12.55 10.40
N ASN A 303 2.93 12.97 11.64
CA ASN A 303 4.01 12.46 12.49
C ASN A 303 3.57 12.40 13.94
N TYR A 304 3.73 11.24 14.56
CA TYR A 304 3.48 11.04 15.98
C TYR A 304 4.67 10.35 16.64
N ASN A 305 5.10 10.87 17.80
CA ASN A 305 5.91 10.04 18.68
C ASN A 305 5.06 8.84 19.18
N LEU A 306 5.72 7.83 19.73
CA LEU A 306 5.01 6.60 20.12
C LEU A 306 4.11 6.76 21.36
N ASP A 307 4.24 7.87 22.10
CA ASP A 307 3.32 8.26 23.18
C ASP A 307 2.04 8.93 22.66
N GLY A 308 1.95 9.21 21.35
CA GLY A 308 0.76 9.76 20.71
C GLY A 308 0.74 11.29 20.58
N ASN A 309 1.84 11.97 20.88
CA ASN A 309 1.99 13.40 20.63
C ASN A 309 2.34 13.62 19.15
N PHE A 310 1.56 14.47 18.48
CA PHE A 310 1.90 14.89 17.12
C PHE A 310 3.17 15.75 17.15
N LEU A 311 4.04 15.56 16.15
CA LEU A 311 5.32 16.25 16.03
C LEU A 311 5.24 17.46 15.09
N ASP A 312 4.22 17.48 14.24
CA ASP A 312 3.80 18.61 13.41
C ASP A 312 2.28 18.57 13.21
N ASP A 313 1.72 19.70 12.80
CA ASP A 313 0.29 19.86 12.54
C ASP A 313 -0.08 19.63 11.06
N HIS A 314 0.84 19.07 10.26
CA HIS A 314 0.58 18.74 8.87
C HIS A 314 -0.34 17.52 8.78
N GLN A 315 -1.32 17.59 7.89
CA GLN A 315 -2.30 16.52 7.68
C GLN A 315 -2.13 15.93 6.29
N ALA A 316 -1.43 14.80 6.21
CA ALA A 316 -1.18 14.09 4.95
C ALA A 316 -2.28 13.04 4.66
N ALA A 317 -2.63 12.90 3.39
CA ALA A 317 -3.68 11.96 2.99
C ALA A 317 -3.24 10.49 3.09
N CYS A 318 -1.93 10.21 2.97
CA CYS A 318 -1.34 8.89 3.14
C CYS A 318 -1.51 8.32 4.56
N PHE A 319 -1.87 9.13 5.55
CA PHE A 319 -2.24 8.68 6.90
C PHE A 319 -3.74 8.43 7.00
N LYS A 320 -4.54 9.35 6.47
CA LYS A 320 -6.00 9.34 6.61
C LYS A 320 -6.68 8.26 5.77
N ALA A 321 -6.23 8.05 4.53
CA ALA A 321 -6.87 7.11 3.62
C ALA A 321 -6.74 5.64 4.11
N PRO A 322 -5.56 5.15 4.52
CA PRO A 322 -5.42 3.82 5.13
C PRO A 322 -6.30 3.63 6.36
N ILE A 323 -6.37 4.63 7.25
CA ILE A 323 -7.18 4.58 8.47
C ILE A 323 -8.68 4.52 8.12
N ALA A 324 -9.14 5.30 7.14
CA ALA A 324 -10.54 5.28 6.70
C ALA A 324 -10.95 3.90 6.15
N LEU A 325 -10.08 3.26 5.36
CA LEU A 325 -10.33 1.92 4.84
C LEU A 325 -10.37 0.89 5.97
N ALA A 326 -9.37 0.94 6.86
CA ALA A 326 -9.28 -0.01 7.96
C ALA A 326 -10.49 0.09 8.90
N ALA A 327 -10.94 1.30 9.19
CA ALA A 327 -12.09 1.57 10.04
C ALA A 327 -13.44 1.16 9.42
N ASP A 328 -13.56 1.05 8.10
CA ASP A 328 -14.84 0.68 7.44
C ASP A 328 -15.24 -0.78 7.70
N LYS A 329 -14.29 -1.63 8.13
CA LYS A 329 -14.55 -3.04 8.41
C LYS A 329 -15.24 -3.32 9.74
N ASP A 330 -15.26 -2.35 10.65
CA ASP A 330 -15.89 -2.48 11.95
C ASP A 330 -16.67 -1.20 12.32
N SER A 331 -17.96 -1.39 12.58
CA SER A 331 -18.88 -0.32 12.98
C SER A 331 -18.45 0.48 14.20
N GLY A 332 -17.61 -0.09 15.10
CA GLY A 332 -17.02 0.61 16.24
C GLY A 332 -16.13 1.80 15.84
N TYR A 333 -15.56 1.78 14.64
CA TYR A 333 -14.64 2.81 14.14
C TYR A 333 -15.29 3.79 13.14
N LEU A 334 -16.63 3.81 13.02
CA LEU A 334 -17.33 4.63 12.02
C LEU A 334 -16.98 6.13 12.09
N LYS A 335 -16.62 6.65 13.27
CA LYS A 335 -16.11 8.03 13.43
C LYS A 335 -14.93 8.29 12.49
N LEU A 336 -13.95 7.38 12.45
CA LEU A 336 -12.75 7.51 11.61
C LEU A 336 -13.09 7.50 10.13
N VAL A 337 -14.04 6.67 9.70
CA VAL A 337 -14.54 6.67 8.32
C VAL A 337 -15.14 8.04 7.97
N GLN A 338 -16.05 8.55 8.81
CA GLN A 338 -16.73 9.82 8.54
C GLN A 338 -15.78 11.02 8.54
N GLN A 339 -14.81 11.02 9.44
CA GLN A 339 -13.81 12.08 9.57
C GLN A 339 -12.85 12.11 8.37
N ASN A 340 -12.44 10.95 7.87
CA ASN A 340 -11.36 10.85 6.88
C ASN A 340 -11.85 10.67 5.44
N LYS A 341 -13.12 10.33 5.20
CA LYS A 341 -13.66 10.17 3.83
C LYS A 341 -13.49 11.40 2.92
N ILE A 342 -13.29 12.58 3.51
CA ILE A 342 -13.08 13.84 2.78
C ILE A 342 -11.89 13.76 1.81
N VAL A 343 -10.86 12.97 2.11
CA VAL A 343 -9.69 12.79 1.24
C VAL A 343 -10.05 12.19 -0.12
N PHE A 344 -11.14 11.40 -0.19
CA PHE A 344 -11.65 10.82 -1.43
C PHE A 344 -12.65 11.74 -2.17
N MET A 345 -13.17 12.76 -1.50
CA MET A 345 -14.13 13.71 -2.08
C MET A 345 -13.44 14.89 -2.76
N GLN A 346 -12.17 15.13 -2.45
CA GLN A 346 -11.35 16.18 -3.03
C GLN A 346 -10.60 15.72 -4.28
N ASN A 347 -10.02 16.66 -5.03
CA ASN A 347 -9.07 16.34 -6.08
C ASN A 347 -7.81 15.70 -5.51
N LEU A 348 -7.22 14.80 -6.29
CA LEU A 348 -5.96 14.15 -5.98
C LEU A 348 -4.86 15.22 -5.83
N PRO A 349 -4.02 15.18 -4.78
CA PRO A 349 -2.98 16.17 -4.57
C PRO A 349 -1.81 15.93 -5.52
N VAL A 350 -1.93 16.38 -6.78
CA VAL A 350 -0.98 16.10 -7.87
C VAL A 350 0.46 16.55 -7.61
N ASN A 351 0.67 17.48 -6.67
CA ASN A 351 2.01 17.92 -6.26
C ASN A 351 2.69 16.98 -5.26
N ASN A 352 1.94 16.03 -4.69
CA ASN A 352 2.42 15.03 -3.75
C ASN A 352 2.11 13.63 -4.31
N TYR A 353 3.14 13.03 -4.91
CA TYR A 353 3.08 11.67 -5.43
C TYR A 353 2.58 10.66 -4.39
N TYR A 354 3.14 10.72 -3.19
CA TYR A 354 2.93 9.68 -2.19
C TYR A 354 1.50 9.69 -1.65
N ASP A 355 0.96 10.86 -1.31
CA ASP A 355 -0.45 11.02 -0.95
C ASP A 355 -1.36 10.50 -2.07
N SER A 356 -1.05 10.87 -3.32
CA SER A 356 -1.83 10.49 -4.49
C SER A 356 -1.83 8.99 -4.74
N ALA A 357 -0.68 8.34 -4.58
CA ALA A 357 -0.54 6.89 -4.73
C ALA A 357 -1.35 6.14 -3.67
N ILE A 358 -1.21 6.52 -2.39
CA ILE A 358 -1.92 5.87 -1.29
C ILE A 358 -3.44 6.11 -1.38
N ILE A 359 -3.90 7.33 -1.70
CA ILE A 359 -5.32 7.58 -1.97
C ILE A 359 -5.82 6.65 -3.08
N THR A 360 -5.06 6.53 -4.18
CA THR A 360 -5.49 5.73 -5.34
C THR A 360 -5.54 4.24 -5.02
N LEU A 361 -4.51 3.69 -4.36
CA LEU A 361 -4.48 2.29 -3.89
C LEU A 361 -5.67 1.98 -2.99
N VAL A 362 -5.92 2.84 -2.00
CA VAL A 362 -7.05 2.68 -1.08
C VAL A 362 -8.38 2.79 -1.83
N THR A 363 -8.51 3.75 -2.72
CA THR A 363 -9.74 3.97 -3.51
C THR A 363 -10.11 2.74 -4.34
N MET A 364 -9.12 2.05 -4.93
CA MET A 364 -9.38 0.83 -5.71
C MET A 364 -9.89 -0.35 -4.87
N GLU A 365 -9.61 -0.36 -3.56
CA GLU A 365 -10.13 -1.36 -2.61
C GLU A 365 -11.47 -0.91 -1.99
N PHE A 366 -11.60 0.39 -1.69
CA PHE A 366 -12.69 0.94 -0.90
C PHE A 366 -14.01 1.16 -1.70
N PHE A 367 -13.90 1.37 -3.01
CA PHE A 367 -15.01 1.70 -3.91
C PHE A 367 -15.01 0.80 -5.17
#